data_AF-A0A3A8IK06-F1
#
_entry.id   AF-A0A3A8IK06-F1
#
_cell.length_a   1.000
_cell.length_b   1.000
_cell.length_c   1.000
_cell.angle_alpha   90.00
_cell.angle_beta   90.00
_cell.angle_gamma   90.00
#
_symmetry.space_group_name_H-M   'P 1'
#
loop_
_entity.id
_entity.type
_entity.pdbx_description
1 polymer ?
#
loop_
_entity_poly.entity_id
_entity_poly.type
_entity_poly.pdbx_seq_one_letter_code
_entity_poly.pdbx_strand_id
1 'polypeptide(L)'
;MKTTRAKRAVSIRPVYASVALLCAGASMQAAAQTSVTLYGVVDNAFAYSSNQGGHSNTYINSGALLASKFGLYGTEDLGGGNTALFRLESGLNAATGQQSQAGVIFNRQAYVGLS
;
A
#
# COMPACT_ATOMS: atom_id res chain seq x y z
N MET A 1 -60.48 -5.02 -50.72
CA MET A 1 -59.19 -4.29 -50.73
C MET A 1 -58.44 -4.63 -49.44
N LYS A 2 -57.47 -5.56 -49.48
CA LYS A 2 -56.59 -5.91 -48.34
C LYS A 2 -55.19 -5.39 -48.66
N THR A 3 -54.67 -4.48 -47.86
CA THR A 3 -53.35 -3.87 -48.05
C THR A 3 -52.28 -4.64 -47.25
N THR A 4 -51.31 -5.23 -47.96
CA THR A 4 -50.18 -5.96 -47.36
C THR A 4 -49.04 -4.98 -47.05
N ARG A 5 -48.63 -4.86 -45.79
CA ARG A 5 -47.45 -4.05 -45.38
C ARG A 5 -46.18 -4.91 -45.42
N ALA A 6 -45.19 -4.51 -46.21
CA ALA A 6 -43.87 -5.12 -46.25
C ALA A 6 -43.04 -4.78 -45.00
N LYS A 7 -42.42 -5.78 -44.36
CA LYS A 7 -41.44 -5.59 -43.30
C LYS A 7 -40.07 -5.28 -43.95
N ARG A 8 -39.52 -4.09 -43.74
CA ARG A 8 -38.12 -3.79 -44.08
C ARG A 8 -37.21 -4.40 -43.01
N ALA A 9 -36.41 -5.38 -43.39
CA ALA A 9 -35.32 -5.89 -42.56
C ALA A 9 -34.16 -4.87 -42.62
N VAL A 10 -33.74 -4.38 -41.46
CA VAL A 10 -32.55 -3.53 -41.32
C VAL A 10 -31.33 -4.43 -41.52
N SER A 11 -30.60 -4.22 -42.61
CA SER A 11 -29.35 -4.92 -42.93
C SER A 11 -28.21 -4.27 -42.15
N ILE A 12 -27.80 -4.92 -41.06
CA ILE A 12 -26.61 -4.52 -40.29
C ILE A 12 -25.39 -5.06 -41.05
N ARG A 13 -24.62 -4.15 -41.67
CA ARG A 13 -23.43 -4.50 -42.44
C ARG A 13 -22.33 -5.02 -41.49
N PRO A 14 -21.71 -6.19 -41.75
CA PRO A 14 -20.81 -6.88 -40.82
C PRO A 14 -19.48 -6.14 -40.58
N VAL A 15 -19.17 -5.14 -41.41
CA VAL A 15 -17.93 -4.35 -41.34
C VAL A 15 -17.84 -3.52 -40.05
N TYR A 16 -18.97 -3.09 -39.48
CA TYR A 16 -18.98 -2.34 -38.22
C TYR A 16 -18.82 -3.23 -36.99
N ALA A 17 -19.13 -4.52 -37.09
CA ALA A 17 -18.99 -5.46 -35.98
C ALA A 17 -17.52 -5.83 -35.72
N SER A 18 -16.67 -5.80 -36.75
CA SER A 18 -15.26 -6.18 -36.66
C SER A 18 -14.39 -5.16 -35.92
N VAL A 19 -14.69 -3.86 -36.03
CA VAL A 19 -13.95 -2.79 -35.33
C VAL A 19 -14.30 -2.76 -33.84
N ALA A 20 -15.54 -3.06 -33.48
CA ALA A 20 -15.97 -3.13 -32.08
C ALA A 20 -15.32 -4.31 -31.31
N LEU A 21 -15.04 -5.42 -31.99
CA LEU A 21 -14.39 -6.59 -31.39
C LEU A 21 -12.90 -6.38 -31.09
N LEU A 22 -12.20 -5.56 -31.89
CA LEU A 22 -10.79 -5.23 -31.69
C LEU A 22 -10.57 -4.33 -30.45
N CYS A 23 -11.54 -3.49 -30.10
CA CYS A 23 -11.47 -2.67 -28.88
C CYS A 23 -11.87 -3.46 -27.61
N ALA A 24 -12.60 -4.56 -27.73
CA ALA A 24 -13.05 -5.37 -26.58
C ALA A 24 -11.98 -6.36 -26.07
N GLY A 25 -10.95 -6.68 -26.88
CA GLY A 25 -9.88 -7.60 -26.53
C GLY A 25 -8.64 -6.94 -25.91
N ALA A 26 -8.56 -5.62 -25.91
CA ALA A 26 -7.52 -4.87 -25.21
C ALA A 26 -7.95 -4.60 -23.77
N SER A 27 -8.23 -5.65 -22.99
CA SER A 27 -8.02 -5.55 -21.55
C SER A 27 -6.53 -5.28 -21.39
N MET A 28 -6.17 -4.00 -21.31
CA MET A 28 -4.84 -3.61 -20.85
C MET A 28 -4.66 -4.34 -19.53
N GLN A 29 -3.83 -5.37 -19.53
CA GLN A 29 -3.19 -5.81 -18.30
C GLN A 29 -2.46 -4.55 -17.85
N ALA A 30 -3.08 -3.79 -16.96
CA ALA A 30 -2.36 -2.82 -16.17
C ALA A 30 -1.34 -3.69 -15.46
N ALA A 31 -0.13 -3.73 -15.99
CA ALA A 31 1.03 -4.21 -15.27
C ALA A 31 1.27 -3.14 -14.20
N ALA A 32 0.38 -3.11 -13.20
CA ALA A 32 0.49 -2.26 -12.04
C ALA A 32 1.83 -2.64 -11.42
N GLN A 33 2.83 -1.80 -11.64
CA GLN A 33 4.17 -2.00 -11.14
C GLN A 33 4.13 -1.68 -9.63
N THR A 34 3.44 -2.56 -8.90
CA THR A 34 3.20 -2.44 -7.48
C THR A 34 4.54 -2.61 -6.79
N SER A 35 5.02 -1.55 -6.17
CA SER A 35 6.21 -1.61 -5.35
C SER A 35 5.80 -1.58 -3.89
N VAL A 36 6.22 -2.60 -3.15
CA VAL A 36 6.16 -2.62 -1.69
C VAL A 36 7.57 -2.44 -1.18
N THR A 37 7.77 -1.44 -0.34
CA THR A 37 9.04 -1.16 0.30
C THR A 37 8.94 -1.54 1.77
N LEU A 38 9.77 -2.51 2.18
CA LEU A 38 10.12 -2.72 3.58
C LEU A 38 11.20 -1.71 3.97
N TYR A 39 10.97 -0.95 5.03
CA TYR A 39 11.91 0.03 5.55
C TYR A 39 11.94 -0.01 7.08
N GLY A 40 12.93 0.62 7.68
CA GLY A 40 13.04 0.69 9.13
C GLY A 40 14.26 1.45 9.60
N VAL A 41 14.34 1.60 10.92
CA VAL A 41 15.51 2.11 11.64
C VAL A 41 15.73 1.20 12.85
N VAL A 42 16.98 0.85 13.10
CA VAL A 42 17.41 0.13 14.29
C VAL A 42 18.41 1.02 15.01
N ASP A 43 18.02 1.52 16.17
CA ASP A 43 18.82 2.44 16.97
C ASP A 43 18.90 1.92 18.42
N ASN A 44 20.13 1.71 18.88
CA ASN A 44 20.45 1.33 20.26
C ASN A 44 21.68 2.11 20.69
N ALA A 45 21.67 2.60 21.93
CA ALA A 45 22.81 3.28 22.54
C ALA A 45 23.16 2.63 23.89
N PHE A 46 24.45 2.52 24.19
CA PHE A 46 24.90 2.29 25.56
C PHE A 46 24.82 3.60 26.33
N ALA A 47 24.12 3.60 27.46
CA ALA A 47 23.90 4.77 28.29
C ALA A 47 24.38 4.51 29.72
N TYR A 48 24.95 5.55 30.32
CA TYR A 48 25.24 5.61 31.76
C TYR A 48 24.46 6.79 32.36
N SER A 49 23.69 6.53 33.40
CA SER A 49 23.09 7.55 34.25
C SER A 49 23.77 7.51 35.61
N SER A 50 24.28 8.65 36.09
CA SER A 50 24.87 8.75 37.42
C SER A 50 23.82 8.72 38.53
N ASN A 51 22.55 8.98 38.22
CA ASN A 51 21.44 8.88 39.15
C ASN A 51 20.13 8.50 38.43
N GLN A 52 19.74 7.24 38.53
CA GLN A 52 18.44 6.71 38.12
C GLN A 52 17.83 5.96 39.31
N GLY A 53 16.78 6.52 39.90
CA GLY A 53 16.20 5.96 41.13
C GLY A 53 17.10 6.08 42.37
N GLY A 54 18.06 7.01 42.39
CA GLY A 54 18.98 7.23 43.51
C GLY A 54 20.32 6.51 43.43
N HIS A 55 20.61 5.79 42.33
CA HIS A 55 21.85 5.04 42.13
C HIS A 55 22.38 5.23 40.70
N SER A 56 23.65 4.91 40.45
CA SER A 56 24.13 4.85 39.08
C SER A 56 23.56 3.64 38.33
N ASN A 57 23.33 3.78 37.03
CA ASN A 57 22.85 2.69 36.18
C ASN A 57 23.48 2.75 34.79
N THR A 58 23.86 1.58 34.27
CA THR A 58 24.33 1.39 32.90
C THR A 58 23.33 0.50 32.17
N TYR A 59 22.82 0.96 31.04
CA TYR A 59 21.75 0.25 30.32
C TYR A 59 21.82 0.49 28.81
N ILE A 60 21.13 -0.37 28.05
CA ILE A 60 20.91 -0.13 26.63
C ILE A 60 19.63 0.69 26.48
N ASN A 61 19.75 1.87 25.87
CA ASN A 61 18.63 2.70 25.50
C ASN A 61 18.28 2.45 24.03
N SER A 62 17.10 1.87 23.77
CA SER A 62 16.63 1.68 22.40
C SER A 62 15.90 2.91 21.89
N GLY A 63 16.24 3.36 20.70
CA GLY A 63 15.68 4.56 20.09
C GLY A 63 16.15 5.86 20.75
N ALA A 64 17.41 5.91 21.16
CA ALA A 64 18.03 7.06 21.79
C ALA A 64 18.12 8.29 20.87
N LEU A 65 18.40 8.09 19.58
CA LEU A 65 18.43 9.17 18.57
C LEU A 65 17.23 9.10 17.63
N LEU A 66 16.88 7.90 17.17
CA LEU A 66 15.80 7.68 16.22
C LEU A 66 14.89 6.57 16.74
N ALA A 67 13.58 6.75 16.69
CA ALA A 67 12.65 5.69 17.09
C ALA A 67 12.86 4.41 16.25
N SER A 68 13.28 3.32 16.92
CA SER A 68 13.41 1.99 16.35
C SER A 68 12.07 1.47 15.83
N LYS A 69 12.04 1.09 14.55
CA LYS A 69 10.82 0.78 13.80
C LYS A 69 11.09 -0.10 12.59
N PHE A 70 10.06 -0.82 12.17
CA PHE A 70 9.96 -1.32 10.80
C PHE A 70 8.60 -0.94 10.21
N GLY A 71 8.54 -0.85 8.90
CA GLY A 71 7.29 -0.58 8.21
C GLY A 71 7.30 -1.05 6.76
N LEU A 72 6.10 -1.14 6.21
CA LEU A 72 5.82 -1.43 4.82
C LEU A 72 5.05 -0.23 4.26
N TYR A 73 5.48 0.30 3.12
CA TYR A 73 4.65 1.20 2.33
C TYR A 73 4.65 0.76 0.88
N GLY A 74 3.61 1.13 0.15
CA GLY A 74 3.54 0.88 -1.27
C GLY A 74 2.56 1.78 -1.98
N THR A 75 2.69 1.83 -3.29
CA THR A 75 1.82 2.57 -4.20
C THR A 75 1.46 1.69 -5.39
N GLU A 76 0.22 1.81 -5.85
CA GLU A 76 -0.33 1.11 -7.01
C GLU A 76 -0.98 2.13 -7.94
N ASP A 77 -0.51 2.20 -9.19
CA ASP A 77 -1.15 2.98 -10.24
C ASP A 77 -2.42 2.25 -10.69
N LEU A 78 -3.58 2.91 -10.51
CA LEU A 78 -4.89 2.37 -10.88
C LEU A 78 -5.29 2.75 -12.31
N GLY A 79 -4.44 3.52 -13.00
CA GLY A 79 -4.71 4.11 -14.31
C GLY A 79 -5.52 5.40 -14.23
N GLY A 80 -5.54 6.14 -15.34
CA GLY A 80 -6.33 7.39 -15.45
C GLY A 80 -5.84 8.52 -14.55
N GLY A 81 -4.62 8.45 -14.04
CA GLY A 81 -4.04 9.42 -13.11
C GLY A 81 -4.34 9.14 -11.63
N ASN A 82 -5.06 8.05 -11.32
CA ASN A 82 -5.40 7.67 -9.95
C ASN A 82 -4.35 6.73 -9.37
N THR A 83 -4.01 6.92 -8.09
CA THR A 83 -3.06 6.04 -7.36
C THR A 83 -3.65 5.60 -6.03
N ALA A 84 -3.49 4.31 -5.69
CA ALA A 84 -3.69 3.81 -4.33
C ALA A 84 -2.36 3.75 -3.57
N LEU A 85 -2.40 3.98 -2.27
CA LEU A 85 -1.22 3.87 -1.40
C LEU A 85 -1.57 3.27 -0.05
N PHE A 86 -0.58 2.69 0.61
CA PHE A 86 -0.71 2.24 2.00
C PHE A 86 0.57 2.47 2.80
N ARG A 87 0.43 2.53 4.12
CA ARG A 87 1.55 2.51 5.06
C ARG A 87 1.18 1.79 6.35
N LEU A 88 2.04 0.86 6.75
CA LEU A 88 1.97 0.09 7.98
C LEU A 88 3.31 0.21 8.70
N GLU A 89 3.35 0.71 9.93
CA GLU A 89 4.59 0.96 10.67
C GLU A 89 4.47 0.56 12.14
N SER A 90 5.34 -0.35 12.58
CA SER A 90 5.44 -0.83 13.96
C SER A 90 6.68 -0.26 14.63
N GLY A 91 6.53 0.21 15.87
CA GLY A 91 7.67 0.48 16.74
C GLY A 91 8.14 -0.79 17.44
N LEU A 92 9.43 -0.87 17.71
CA LEU A 92 10.03 -1.94 18.51
C LEU A 92 11.07 -1.40 19.48
N ASN A 93 11.28 -2.13 20.56
CA ASN A 93 12.53 -2.06 21.32
C ASN A 93 13.57 -2.91 20.58
N ALA A 94 14.55 -2.26 19.95
CA ALA A 94 15.61 -2.93 19.20
C ALA A 94 16.64 -3.65 20.09
N ALA A 95 16.63 -3.46 21.41
CA ALA A 95 17.48 -4.21 22.33
C ALA A 95 16.86 -5.56 22.72
N THR A 96 15.52 -5.64 22.82
CA THR A 96 14.81 -6.86 23.25
C THR A 96 13.99 -7.54 22.14
N GLY A 97 13.80 -6.88 21.00
CA GLY A 97 12.92 -7.34 19.92
C GLY A 97 11.43 -7.20 20.22
N GLN A 98 11.05 -6.70 21.41
CA GLN A 98 9.65 -6.54 21.77
C GLN A 98 8.99 -5.39 21.00
N GLN A 99 7.68 -5.49 20.77
CA GLN A 99 6.88 -4.38 20.25
C GLN A 99 6.98 -3.19 21.20
N SER A 100 6.98 -1.97 20.66
CA SER A 100 6.95 -0.76 21.51
C SER A 100 5.61 -0.57 22.23
N GLN A 101 4.54 -1.21 21.73
CA GLN A 101 3.24 -1.34 22.38
C GLN A 101 2.84 -2.82 22.34
N ALA A 102 2.73 -3.44 23.51
CA ALA A 102 2.41 -4.87 23.60
C ALA A 102 1.03 -5.17 23.00
N GLY A 103 0.96 -6.18 22.12
CA GLY A 103 -0.29 -6.67 21.53
C GLY A 103 -0.86 -5.80 20.41
N VAL A 104 -0.19 -4.71 20.03
CA VAL A 104 -0.65 -3.81 18.96
C VAL A 104 0.44 -3.69 17.90
N ILE A 105 0.28 -4.44 16.80
CA ILE A 105 1.11 -4.27 15.61
C ILE A 105 0.69 -3.01 14.84
N PHE A 106 1.62 -2.40 14.12
CA PHE A 106 1.43 -1.17 13.35
C PHE A 106 0.95 0.02 14.19
N ASN A 107 1.40 0.09 15.44
CA ASN A 107 1.02 1.10 16.42
C ASN A 107 1.48 2.54 16.08
N ARG A 108 2.25 2.75 15.00
CA ARG A 108 2.76 4.07 14.62
C ARG A 108 2.07 4.64 13.39
N GLN A 109 1.83 3.83 12.36
CA GLN A 109 1.05 4.21 11.17
C GLN A 109 0.29 2.99 10.66
N ALA A 110 -0.99 3.15 10.35
CA ALA A 110 -1.79 2.13 9.70
C ALA A 110 -2.89 2.79 8.87
N TYR A 111 -2.65 2.97 7.57
CA TYR A 111 -3.62 3.62 6.69
C TYR A 111 -3.50 3.16 5.24
N VAL A 112 -4.58 3.43 4.50
CA VAL A 112 -4.67 3.36 3.04
C VAL A 112 -5.17 4.71 2.52
N GLY A 113 -4.83 5.05 1.29
CA GLY A 113 -5.23 6.31 0.67
C GLY A 113 -5.36 6.22 -0.84
N LEU A 114 -6.00 7.24 -1.42
CA LEU A 114 -6.14 7.45 -2.86
C LEU A 114 -5.69 8.88 -3.18
N SER A 115 -5.07 9.07 -4.34
CA SER A 115 -4.72 10.38 -4.90
C SER A 115 -5.05 10.46 -6.37
#